data_AF-A0A9P8JIL0-F1
#
_entry.id   AF-A0A9P8JIL0-F1
#
_cell.length_a   1.000
_cell.length_b   1.000
_cell.length_c   1.000
_cell.angle_alpha   90.00
_cell.angle_beta   90.00
_cell.angle_gamma   90.00
#
_symmetry.space_group_name_H-M   'P 1'
#
loop_
_entity.id
_entity.type
_entity.pdbx_description
1 polymer ?
#
loop_
_entity_poly.entity_id
_entity_poly.type
_entity_poly.pdbx_seq_one_letter_code
_entity_poly.pdbx_strand_id
1 'polypeptide(L)'
;TKYGKDDDHIAQVIELLGTFPKSLCVGGKWSQEIFNRKGELRNIHRLRHWALPDVLREKYHFSIEESKRIAEFLLPMLELLPADRANAGGMAGHGFLDGTKGMDSVKLEIEPGTKGEGIDGWATEIKKQR
;
A
#
# COMPACT_ATOMS: atom_id res chain seq x y z
N THR A 1 15.56 -11.81 23.09
CA THR A 1 14.19 -11.55 22.61
C THR A 1 14.26 -11.28 21.13
N LYS A 2 13.93 -12.29 20.32
CA LYS A 2 13.93 -12.19 18.86
C LYS A 2 12.49 -11.93 18.47
N TYR A 3 12.22 -10.79 17.84
CA TYR A 3 10.93 -10.52 17.23
C TYR A 3 10.67 -11.53 16.10
N GLY A 4 9.39 -11.82 15.83
CA GLY A 4 8.98 -12.78 14.81
C GLY A 4 9.15 -12.22 13.39
N LYS A 5 8.90 -13.06 12.38
CA LYS A 5 8.84 -12.62 10.98
C LYS A 5 7.72 -11.62 10.75
N ASP A 6 6.57 -11.80 11.40
CA ASP A 6 5.42 -10.91 11.26
C ASP A 6 5.68 -9.53 11.88
N ASP A 7 6.37 -9.47 13.03
CA ASP A 7 6.81 -8.20 13.62
C ASP A 7 7.72 -7.42 12.66
N ASP A 8 8.74 -8.09 12.09
CA ASP A 8 9.69 -7.49 11.15
C ASP A 8 9.00 -7.04 9.86
N HIS A 9 8.07 -7.85 9.35
CA HIS A 9 7.31 -7.51 8.15
C HIS A 9 6.42 -6.27 8.36
N ILE A 10 5.68 -6.20 9.47
CA ILE A 10 4.87 -5.02 9.78
C ILE A 10 5.76 -3.80 10.06
N ALA A 11 6.93 -3.97 10.68
CA ALA A 11 7.89 -2.89 10.84
C ALA A 11 8.34 -2.33 9.49
N GLN A 12 8.69 -3.17 8.52
CA GLN A 12 9.07 -2.73 7.17
C GLN A 12 7.93 -1.98 6.46
N VAL A 13 6.69 -2.43 6.63
CA VAL A 13 5.52 -1.71 6.10
C VAL A 13 5.42 -0.31 6.72
N ILE A 14 5.61 -0.19 8.05
CA ILE A 14 5.57 1.10 8.75
C ILE A 14 6.74 2.01 8.35
N GLU A 15 7.94 1.45 8.18
CA GLU A 15 9.13 2.19 7.76
C GLU A 15 8.95 2.81 6.38
N LEU A 16 8.26 2.11 5.46
CA LEU A 16 8.02 2.57 4.09
C LEU A 16 6.80 3.49 3.95
N LEU A 17 5.68 3.15 4.60
CA LEU A 17 4.36 3.75 4.35
C LEU A 17 3.81 4.58 5.52
N GLY A 18 4.51 4.58 6.67
CA GLY A 18 4.04 5.23 7.88
C GLY A 18 3.14 4.34 8.74
N THR A 19 2.62 4.91 9.82
CA THR A 19 1.88 4.15 10.83
C THR A 19 0.54 3.66 10.31
N PHE A 20 0.18 2.42 10.67
CA PHE A 20 -1.16 1.90 10.41
C PHE A 20 -2.24 2.76 11.08
N PRO A 21 -3.38 3.00 10.41
CA PRO A 21 -4.55 3.60 11.03
C PRO A 21 -4.98 2.80 12.25
N LYS A 22 -5.41 3.52 13.30
CA LYS A 22 -5.79 2.90 14.58
C LYS A 22 -6.84 1.81 14.45
N SER A 23 -7.77 1.94 13.49
CA SER A 23 -8.78 0.92 13.19
C SER A 23 -8.17 -0.44 12.83
N LEU A 24 -7.09 -0.47 12.04
CA LEU A 24 -6.38 -1.70 11.69
C LEU A 24 -5.54 -2.24 12.85
N CYS A 25 -4.93 -1.34 13.63
CA CYS A 25 -4.14 -1.73 14.80
C CYS A 25 -4.97 -2.40 15.92
N VAL A 26 -6.30 -2.26 15.91
CA VAL A 26 -7.18 -2.83 16.94
C VAL A 26 -8.20 -3.85 16.42
N GLY A 27 -8.58 -3.76 15.14
CA GLY A 27 -9.65 -4.57 14.55
C GLY A 27 -9.22 -5.95 14.05
N GLY A 28 -7.92 -6.19 13.87
CA GLY A 28 -7.42 -7.47 13.36
C GLY A 28 -7.38 -8.57 14.42
N LYS A 29 -7.67 -9.81 14.02
CA LYS A 29 -7.65 -11.01 14.87
C LYS A 29 -6.34 -11.16 15.66
N TRP A 30 -5.21 -10.85 15.01
CA TRP A 30 -3.86 -10.99 15.56
C TRP A 30 -3.27 -9.65 16.05
N SER A 31 -4.03 -8.55 15.95
CA SER A 31 -3.48 -7.22 16.23
C SER A 31 -2.98 -7.07 17.66
N GLN A 32 -3.54 -7.80 18.63
CA GLN A 32 -3.09 -7.74 20.03
C GLN A 32 -1.72 -8.38 20.25
N GLU A 33 -1.24 -9.24 19.35
CA GLU A 33 0.11 -9.83 19.42
C GLU A 33 1.17 -8.91 18.81
N ILE A 34 0.76 -8.04 17.88
CA ILE A 34 1.65 -7.16 17.11
C ILE A 34 1.68 -5.75 17.71
N PHE A 35 0.53 -5.18 18.02
CA PHE A 35 0.36 -3.80 18.45
C PHE A 35 -0.06 -3.68 19.92
N ASN A 36 0.41 -2.64 20.59
CA ASN A 36 -0.08 -2.22 21.90
C ASN A 36 -1.36 -1.38 21.76
N ARG A 37 -1.98 -0.99 22.89
CA ARG A 37 -3.22 -0.18 22.88
C ARG A 37 -3.06 1.23 22.27
N LYS A 38 -1.84 1.73 22.15
CA LYS A 38 -1.52 3.00 21.48
C LYS A 38 -1.39 2.84 19.96
N GLY A 39 -1.33 1.60 19.44
CA GLY A 39 -1.11 1.30 18.04
C GLY A 39 0.37 1.18 17.65
N GLU A 40 1.27 1.06 18.62
CA GLU A 40 2.71 0.90 18.39
C GLU A 40 3.10 -0.58 18.41
N LEU A 41 4.16 -0.96 17.69
CA LEU A 41 4.69 -2.32 17.72
C LEU A 41 5.17 -2.71 19.12
N ARG A 42 4.83 -3.92 19.54
CA ARG A 42 5.18 -4.44 20.87
C ARG A 42 6.65 -4.81 20.98
N ASN A 43 7.20 -5.42 19.94
CA ASN A 43 8.51 -6.08 19.99
C ASN A 43 9.62 -5.27 19.30
N ILE A 44 9.27 -4.24 18.53
CA ILE A 44 10.19 -3.38 17.79
C ILE A 44 9.90 -1.92 18.15
N HIS A 45 10.85 -1.26 18.81
CA HIS A 45 10.69 0.12 19.28
C HIS A 45 11.49 1.14 18.47
N ARG A 46 12.38 0.68 17.60
CA ARG A 46 13.22 1.54 16.75
C ARG A 46 12.85 1.25 15.30
N LEU A 47 12.25 2.24 14.65
CA LEU A 47 11.89 2.21 13.24
C LEU A 47 12.75 3.23 12.50
N ARG A 48 13.21 2.87 11.31
CA ARG A 48 13.94 3.75 10.40
C ARG A 48 13.08 4.02 9.18
N HIS A 49 12.35 5.12 9.22
CA HIS A 49 11.50 5.51 8.11
C HIS A 49 12.35 5.82 6.87
N TRP A 50 11.93 5.25 5.74
CA TRP A 50 12.54 5.47 4.44
C TRP A 50 11.45 5.39 3.38
N ALA A 51 10.94 6.56 2.99
CA ALA A 51 9.80 6.63 2.08
C ALA A 51 10.14 6.07 0.70
N LEU A 52 9.14 5.54 -0.01
CA LEU A 52 9.33 4.88 -1.31
C LEU A 52 10.12 5.74 -2.34
N PRO A 53 9.85 7.05 -2.53
CA PRO A 53 10.65 7.88 -3.44
C PRO A 53 12.13 7.96 -3.04
N ASP A 54 12.42 8.00 -1.73
CA ASP A 54 13.78 8.08 -1.21
C ASP A 54 14.49 6.73 -1.37
N VAL A 55 13.79 5.61 -1.13
CA VAL A 55 14.32 4.26 -1.42
C VAL A 55 14.70 4.16 -2.90
N LEU A 56 13.83 4.56 -3.81
CA LEU A 56 14.08 4.52 -5.26
C LEU A 56 15.29 5.39 -5.64
N ARG A 57 15.40 6.60 -5.08
CA ARG A 57 16.52 7.50 -5.36
C ARG A 57 17.83 7.01 -4.77
N GLU A 58 17.85 6.71 -3.48
CA GLU A 58 19.09 6.53 -2.72
C GLU A 58 19.64 5.11 -2.83
N LYS A 59 18.75 4.10 -2.84
CA LYS A 59 19.14 2.69 -2.94
C LYS A 59 19.22 2.22 -4.39
N TYR A 60 18.29 2.65 -5.23
CA TYR A 60 18.19 2.20 -6.62
C TYR A 60 18.71 3.23 -7.63
N HIS A 61 19.18 4.38 -7.16
CA HIS A 61 19.84 5.40 -7.99
C HIS A 61 18.97 5.95 -9.13
N PHE A 62 17.65 5.92 -9.00
CA PHE A 62 16.75 6.63 -9.90
C PHE A 62 16.92 8.15 -9.77
N SER A 63 16.66 8.88 -10.85
CA SER A 63 16.54 10.33 -10.80
C SER A 63 15.41 10.76 -9.85
N ILE A 64 15.42 12.02 -9.42
CA ILE A 64 14.36 12.54 -8.54
C ILE A 64 13.00 12.44 -9.26
N GLU A 65 12.98 12.70 -10.55
CA GLU A 65 11.81 12.68 -11.42
C GLU A 65 11.25 11.27 -11.61
N GLU A 66 12.12 10.28 -11.88
CA GLU A 66 11.70 8.88 -12.02
C GLU A 66 11.22 8.29 -10.70
N SER A 67 11.94 8.55 -9.61
CA SER A 67 11.54 8.10 -8.26
C SER A 67 10.16 8.60 -7.89
N LYS A 68 9.85 9.88 -8.14
CA LYS A 68 8.52 10.45 -7.93
C LYS A 68 7.47 9.78 -8.81
N ARG A 69 7.74 9.65 -10.11
CA ARG A 69 6.80 9.04 -11.07
C ARG A 69 6.45 7.59 -10.72
N ILE A 70 7.45 6.79 -10.33
CA ILE A 70 7.24 5.39 -9.91
C ILE A 70 6.46 5.35 -8.59
N ALA A 71 6.81 6.21 -7.62
CA ALA A 71 6.12 6.25 -6.34
C ALA A 71 4.65 6.70 -6.49
N GLU A 72 4.36 7.70 -7.32
CA GLU A 72 2.99 8.15 -7.64
C GLU A 72 2.14 7.02 -8.23
N PHE A 73 2.76 6.13 -9.02
CA PHE A 73 2.10 4.94 -9.53
C PHE A 73 1.86 3.88 -8.44
N LEU A 74 2.85 3.60 -7.58
CA LEU A 74 2.79 2.48 -6.63
C LEU A 74 2.03 2.79 -5.33
N LEU A 75 2.15 4.01 -4.80
CA LEU A 75 1.60 4.37 -3.49
C LEU A 75 0.07 4.17 -3.39
N PRO A 76 -0.76 4.52 -4.40
CA PRO A 76 -2.19 4.24 -4.36
C PRO A 76 -2.54 2.75 -4.21
N MET A 77 -1.68 1.87 -4.74
CA MET A 77 -1.85 0.41 -4.64
C MET A 77 -1.31 -0.15 -3.32
N LEU A 78 -0.41 0.58 -2.65
CA LEU A 78 0.17 0.22 -1.36
C LEU A 78 -0.64 0.75 -0.18
N GLU A 79 -1.81 1.34 -0.42
CA GLU A 79 -2.58 1.94 0.67
C GLU A 79 -2.91 0.94 1.79
N LEU A 80 -2.70 1.42 3.03
CA LEU A 80 -2.78 0.58 4.23
C LEU A 80 -4.22 0.16 4.49
N LEU A 81 -5.18 1.09 4.31
CA LEU A 81 -6.61 0.79 4.37
C LEU A 81 -7.04 0.10 3.08
N PRO A 82 -7.49 -1.16 3.12
CA PRO A 82 -7.89 -1.86 1.89
C PRO A 82 -9.04 -1.15 1.15
N ALA A 83 -9.94 -0.50 1.88
CA ALA A 83 -11.04 0.27 1.30
C ALA A 83 -10.59 1.50 0.49
N ASP A 84 -9.41 2.05 0.80
CA ASP A 84 -8.85 3.22 0.14
C ASP A 84 -7.84 2.87 -0.96
N ARG A 85 -7.53 1.59 -1.14
CA ARG A 85 -6.59 1.11 -2.15
C ARG A 85 -7.15 1.29 -3.56
N ALA A 86 -6.30 1.78 -4.45
CA ALA A 86 -6.65 1.98 -5.85
C ALA A 86 -6.90 0.64 -6.56
N ASN A 87 -7.87 0.62 -7.48
CA ASN A 87 -8.18 -0.57 -8.28
C ASN A 87 -7.26 -0.70 -9.51
N ALA A 88 -7.11 -1.93 -9.99
CA ALA A 88 -6.26 -2.24 -11.14
C ALA A 88 -6.76 -1.59 -12.45
N GLY A 89 -8.08 -1.44 -12.63
CA GLY A 89 -8.68 -0.88 -13.83
C GLY A 89 -8.30 0.60 -14.02
N GLY A 90 -8.47 1.42 -13.00
CA GLY A 90 -8.04 2.83 -13.02
C GLY A 90 -6.52 2.95 -13.13
N MET A 91 -5.77 2.16 -12.36
CA MET A 91 -4.31 2.22 -12.39
C MET A 91 -3.69 1.76 -13.72
N ALA A 92 -4.40 0.97 -14.53
CA ALA A 92 -3.98 0.64 -15.89
C ALA A 92 -3.92 1.87 -16.83
N GLY A 93 -4.65 2.94 -16.50
CA GLY A 93 -4.61 4.23 -17.22
C GLY A 93 -3.61 5.23 -16.65
N HIS A 94 -2.78 4.85 -15.66
CA HIS A 94 -1.80 5.77 -15.07
C HIS A 94 -0.66 6.06 -16.06
N GLY A 95 -0.24 7.32 -16.19
CA GLY A 95 0.77 7.76 -17.17
C GLY A 95 2.17 7.14 -16.99
N PHE A 96 2.41 6.41 -15.90
CA PHE A 96 3.61 5.57 -15.76
C PHE A 96 3.65 4.42 -16.78
N LEU A 97 2.49 3.93 -17.21
CA LEU A 97 2.34 2.83 -18.17
C LEU A 97 2.31 3.30 -19.63
N ASP A 98 2.38 4.61 -19.89
CA ASP A 98 2.40 5.16 -21.24
C ASP A 98 3.63 4.63 -22.01
N GLY A 99 3.41 4.19 -23.25
CA GLY A 99 4.46 3.59 -24.09
C GLY A 99 4.79 2.13 -23.76
N THR A 100 3.96 1.46 -22.96
CA THR A 100 4.08 0.00 -22.76
C THR A 100 3.88 -0.72 -24.09
N LYS A 101 4.89 -1.50 -24.51
CA LYS A 101 4.93 -2.15 -25.82
C LYS A 101 3.68 -3.01 -26.07
N GLY A 102 2.98 -2.70 -27.16
CA GLY A 102 1.78 -3.45 -27.58
C GLY A 102 0.50 -3.06 -26.83
N MET A 103 0.52 -2.01 -26.01
CA MET A 103 -0.63 -1.57 -25.22
C MET A 103 -1.17 -0.19 -25.60
N ASP A 104 -0.64 0.45 -26.64
CA ASP A 104 -1.02 1.82 -27.03
C ASP A 104 -2.52 1.99 -27.35
N SER A 105 -3.19 0.93 -27.79
CA SER A 105 -4.63 0.91 -28.10
C SER A 105 -5.52 0.51 -26.91
N VAL A 106 -4.94 0.11 -25.78
CA VAL A 106 -5.67 -0.38 -24.61
C VAL A 106 -5.94 0.79 -23.67
N LYS A 107 -7.21 1.19 -23.57
CA LYS A 107 -7.67 2.20 -22.61
C LYS A 107 -8.96 1.74 -21.95
N LEU A 108 -9.04 1.94 -20.64
CA LEU A 108 -10.25 1.73 -19.86
C LEU A 108 -10.85 3.11 -19.53
N GLU A 109 -12.17 3.22 -19.54
CA GLU A 109 -12.90 4.43 -19.14
C GLU A 109 -13.00 4.52 -17.61
N ILE A 110 -11.88 4.33 -16.92
CA ILE A 110 -11.77 4.32 -15.47
C ILE A 110 -10.63 5.26 -15.10
N GLU A 111 -10.92 6.26 -14.28
CA GLU A 111 -9.92 7.26 -13.89
C GLU A 111 -8.84 6.62 -12.99
N PRO A 112 -7.55 6.96 -13.18
CA PRO A 112 -6.48 6.53 -12.29
C PRO A 112 -6.72 6.97 -10.85
N GLY A 113 -6.40 6.07 -9.90
CA GLY A 113 -6.61 6.33 -8.47
C GLY A 113 -8.03 6.08 -7.96
N THR A 114 -8.98 5.70 -8.82
CA THR A 114 -10.26 5.14 -8.37
C THR A 114 -10.02 3.91 -7.48
N LYS A 115 -10.88 3.69 -6.49
CA LYS A 115 -10.78 2.65 -5.46
C LYS A 115 -11.75 1.52 -5.80
N GLY A 116 -12.41 0.95 -4.80
CA GLY A 116 -13.40 -0.11 -4.97
C GLY A 116 -14.78 0.32 -5.45
N GLU A 117 -14.96 1.54 -5.99
CA GLU A 117 -16.30 2.01 -6.40
C GLU A 117 -16.91 1.06 -7.44
N GLY A 118 -18.09 0.51 -7.13
CA GLY A 118 -18.76 -0.47 -7.99
C GLY A 118 -18.14 -1.87 -8.01
N ILE A 119 -17.10 -2.13 -7.20
CA ILE A 119 -16.48 -3.45 -7.10
C ILE A 119 -16.98 -4.16 -5.84
N ASP A 120 -17.86 -5.12 -6.05
CA ASP A 120 -18.40 -5.98 -5.01
C ASP A 120 -17.29 -6.72 -4.26
N GLY A 121 -17.26 -6.53 -2.93
CA GLY A 121 -16.34 -7.23 -2.05
C GLY A 121 -14.92 -6.64 -2.00
N TRP A 122 -14.73 -5.39 -2.43
CA TRP A 122 -13.42 -4.75 -2.54
C TRP A 122 -12.51 -4.91 -1.32
N ALA A 123 -13.02 -4.60 -0.13
CA ALA A 123 -12.25 -4.65 1.12
C ALA A 123 -12.71 -5.75 2.09
N THR A 124 -13.91 -6.28 1.91
CA THR A 124 -14.56 -7.21 2.85
C THR A 124 -15.50 -8.15 2.13
N GLU A 125 -15.67 -9.36 2.65
CA GLU A 125 -16.60 -10.36 2.12
C GLU A 125 -18.05 -9.85 2.05
N ILE A 126 -18.73 -10.10 0.92
CA ILE A 126 -20.17 -9.90 0.79
C ILE A 126 -20.90 -11.17 1.22
N LYS A 127 -21.77 -11.03 2.22
CA LYS A 127 -22.70 -12.10 2.61
C LYS A 127 -23.85 -12.14 1.60
N LYS A 128 -23.92 -13.20 0.78
CA LYS A 128 -25.10 -13.44 -0.07
C LYS A 128 -26.32 -13.68 0.83
N GLN A 129 -27.39 -12.91 0.64
CA GLN A 129 -28.69 -13.27 1.20
C GLN A 129 -29.13 -14.60 0.60
N ARG A 130 -29.46 -15.56 1.46
CA ARG A 130 -30.08 -16.83 1.09
C ARG A 130 -31.57 -16.64 0.91
#